data_AF-A0A497R7Z4-F1
#
_entry.id   AF-A0A497R7Z4-F1
#
_cell.length_a   1.000
_cell.length_b   1.000
_cell.length_c   1.000
_cell.angle_alpha   90.00
_cell.angle_beta   90.00
_cell.angle_gamma   90.00
#
_symmetry.space_group_name_H-M   'P 1'
#
loop_
_entity.id
_entity.type
_entity.pdbx_description
1 polymer ?
#
loop_
_entity_poly.entity_id
_entity_poly.type
_entity_poly.pdbx_seq_one_letter_code
_entity_poly.pdbx_strand_id
1 'polypeptide(L)'
;MIKRIFKNRRGQIQGVDFALAMIVFMIMFAEVIVLSLSFLEPKYQNLEDRAFESRAEEISEAFFASAGYPEKWEYTYPGALNSFGLRKIGSTALDANKLARVVPNSLYELNYEAVKSLISREEEIGFQLQLRSLFEVTGTFTMAIPTSSISVSTSETGCSIWVFVIGPTNEVIFTQRAATNSSGGFEVSFATSTLPNGYYTLVVFAKNSKGIFAVDYAQAVRGTYVDLALKMLIQEDKNSNGRAIIQASHNGSATSLSATIVYPYLIGGEANANDSKTIASPAQNEIFNLRLVTNGTSVVILSADSLLGAARTVGIYPAQLNQKFGSFGEVQLPENKQVVTVEKLVIIRECIFKAVLYLWSES
;
A
#
# COMPACT_ATOMS: atom_id res chain seq x y z
N MET A 1 90.04 39.85 -11.87
CA MET A 1 89.18 38.63 -11.93
C MET A 1 87.92 38.77 -11.05
N ILE A 2 87.23 39.93 -11.02
CA ILE A 2 86.09 40.20 -10.10
C ILE A 2 84.81 40.73 -10.82
N LYS A 3 84.86 40.97 -12.14
CA LYS A 3 83.70 41.54 -12.89
C LYS A 3 82.69 40.51 -13.44
N ARG A 4 82.95 39.20 -13.34
CA ARG A 4 82.07 38.16 -13.94
C ARG A 4 80.99 37.59 -13.02
N ILE A 5 81.08 37.80 -11.70
CA ILE A 5 80.15 37.19 -10.73
C ILE A 5 78.85 38.00 -10.56
N PHE A 6 78.87 39.32 -10.80
CA PHE A 6 77.70 40.18 -10.60
C PHE A 6 76.63 40.09 -11.70
N LYS A 7 76.95 39.56 -12.89
CA LYS A 7 75.98 39.46 -14.00
C LYS A 7 75.00 38.28 -13.84
N ASN A 8 75.35 37.25 -13.07
CA ASN A 8 74.47 36.08 -12.85
C ASN A 8 73.41 36.30 -11.75
N ARG A 9 73.60 37.25 -10.83
CA ARG A 9 72.61 37.52 -9.77
C ARG A 9 71.36 38.27 -10.27
N ARG A 10 71.46 39.09 -11.32
CA ARG A 10 70.30 39.85 -11.85
C ARG A 10 69.27 38.96 -12.56
N GLY A 11 69.71 37.94 -13.32
CA GLY A 11 68.78 36.97 -13.94
C GLY A 11 68.15 36.01 -12.93
N GLN A 12 68.86 35.70 -11.83
CA GLN A 12 68.37 34.81 -10.77
C GLN A 12 67.33 35.49 -9.87
N ILE A 13 67.47 36.80 -9.58
CA ILE A 13 66.47 37.59 -8.85
C ILE A 13 65.18 37.73 -9.69
N GLN A 14 65.29 37.98 -11.00
CA GLN A 14 64.13 38.05 -11.90
C GLN A 14 63.40 36.70 -12.06
N GLY A 15 64.10 35.57 -12.02
CA GLY A 15 63.48 34.24 -12.06
C GLY A 15 62.76 33.86 -10.76
N VAL A 16 63.31 34.26 -9.60
CA VAL A 16 62.69 34.05 -8.28
C VAL A 16 61.44 34.92 -8.13
N ASP A 17 61.48 36.18 -8.55
CA ASP A 17 60.32 37.08 -8.53
C ASP A 17 59.19 36.59 -9.46
N PHE A 18 59.54 36.04 -10.62
CA PHE A 18 58.57 35.43 -11.53
C PHE A 18 57.94 34.16 -10.96
N ALA A 19 58.75 33.28 -10.35
CA ALA A 19 58.25 32.07 -9.70
C ALA A 19 57.34 32.40 -8.50
N LEU A 20 57.71 33.38 -7.68
CA LEU A 20 56.88 33.86 -6.56
C LEU A 20 55.56 34.44 -7.06
N ALA A 21 55.60 35.29 -8.09
CA ALA A 21 54.39 35.83 -8.72
C ALA A 21 53.49 34.74 -9.29
N MET A 22 54.07 33.68 -9.88
CA MET A 22 53.30 32.56 -10.41
C MET A 22 52.67 31.71 -9.29
N ILE A 23 53.37 31.50 -8.18
CA ILE A 23 52.84 30.80 -7.00
C ILE A 23 51.69 31.60 -6.39
N VAL A 24 51.86 32.91 -6.19
CA VAL A 24 50.81 33.79 -5.68
C VAL A 24 49.61 33.82 -6.61
N PHE A 25 49.84 33.83 -7.93
CA PHE A 25 48.77 33.74 -8.92
C PHE A 25 48.05 32.40 -8.86
N MET A 26 48.76 31.28 -8.74
CA MET A 26 48.16 29.95 -8.59
C MET A 26 47.33 29.83 -7.31
N ILE A 27 47.80 30.38 -6.19
CA ILE A 27 47.07 30.36 -4.92
C ILE A 27 45.80 31.20 -5.03
N MET A 28 45.89 32.44 -5.55
CA MET A 28 44.70 33.27 -5.76
C MET A 28 43.72 32.63 -6.75
N PHE A 29 44.20 32.01 -7.82
CA PHE A 29 43.34 31.34 -8.79
C PHE A 29 42.66 30.11 -8.18
N ALA A 30 43.37 29.33 -7.38
CA ALA A 30 42.81 28.20 -6.64
C ALA A 30 41.74 28.66 -5.62
N GLU A 31 42.00 29.73 -4.87
CA GLU A 31 41.02 30.30 -3.94
C GLU A 31 39.77 30.79 -4.67
N VAL A 32 39.91 31.46 -5.83
CA VAL A 32 38.78 31.89 -6.64
C VAL A 32 37.97 30.70 -7.18
N ILE A 33 38.61 29.61 -7.58
CA ILE A 33 37.92 28.38 -8.00
C ILE A 33 37.14 27.77 -6.84
N VAL A 34 37.77 27.63 -5.66
CA VAL A 34 37.12 27.05 -4.48
C VAL A 34 35.95 27.91 -4.02
N LEU A 35 36.11 29.24 -3.97
CA LEU A 35 35.02 30.16 -3.67
C LEU A 35 33.91 30.07 -4.71
N SER A 36 34.24 30.05 -6.00
CA SER A 36 33.24 29.92 -7.08
C SER A 36 32.45 28.61 -6.96
N LEU A 37 33.12 27.50 -6.67
CA LEU A 37 32.46 26.21 -6.42
C LEU A 37 31.55 26.30 -5.19
N SER A 38 32.03 26.87 -4.08
CA SER A 38 31.22 27.03 -2.86
C SER A 38 30.00 27.95 -3.03
N PHE A 39 30.04 28.90 -3.98
CA PHE A 39 28.90 29.75 -4.32
C PHE A 39 27.94 29.12 -5.34
N LEU A 40 28.45 28.23 -6.20
CA LEU A 40 27.67 27.56 -7.23
C LEU A 40 26.97 26.31 -6.69
N GLU A 41 27.63 25.54 -5.84
CA GLU A 41 27.12 24.27 -5.29
C GLU A 41 25.74 24.41 -4.61
N PRO A 42 25.47 25.43 -3.75
CA PRO A 42 24.14 25.64 -3.20
C PRO A 42 23.11 26.00 -4.28
N LYS A 43 23.51 26.69 -5.36
CA LYS A 43 22.60 27.05 -6.44
C LYS A 43 22.23 25.84 -7.31
N TYR A 44 23.18 24.94 -7.55
CA TYR A 44 22.93 23.70 -8.29
C TYR A 44 22.02 22.76 -7.50
N GLN A 45 22.31 22.55 -6.21
CA GLN A 45 21.44 21.73 -5.33
C GLN A 45 20.00 22.26 -5.30
N ASN A 46 19.82 23.58 -5.12
CA ASN A 46 18.48 24.19 -5.15
C ASN A 46 17.74 24.06 -6.50
N LEU A 47 18.46 23.96 -7.61
CA LEU A 47 17.85 23.75 -8.93
C LEU A 47 17.45 22.29 -9.13
N GLU A 48 18.28 21.35 -8.70
CA GLU A 48 17.99 19.92 -8.72
C GLU A 48 16.79 19.58 -7.83
N ASP A 49 16.75 20.13 -6.62
CA ASP A 49 15.63 19.96 -5.68
C ASP A 49 14.30 20.42 -6.28
N ARG A 50 14.27 21.63 -6.87
CA ARG A 50 13.06 22.18 -7.50
C ARG A 50 12.63 21.40 -8.74
N ALA A 51 13.59 20.94 -9.55
CA ALA A 51 13.30 20.11 -10.71
C ALA A 51 12.67 18.77 -10.27
N PHE A 52 13.19 18.18 -9.19
CA PHE A 52 12.66 16.96 -8.62
C PHE A 52 11.26 17.15 -8.03
N GLU A 53 11.01 18.25 -7.30
CA GLU A 53 9.67 18.60 -6.80
C GLU A 53 8.65 18.77 -7.92
N SER A 54 8.98 19.53 -8.97
CA SER A 54 8.09 19.71 -10.13
C SER A 54 7.75 18.37 -10.80
N ARG A 55 8.73 17.47 -10.92
CA ARG A 55 8.55 16.12 -11.46
C ARG A 55 7.69 15.25 -10.53
N ALA A 56 7.85 15.40 -9.22
CA ALA A 56 7.02 14.70 -8.25
C ALA A 56 5.54 15.12 -8.35
N GLU A 57 5.27 16.40 -8.63
CA GLU A 57 3.92 16.90 -8.89
C GLU A 57 3.32 16.29 -10.17
N GLU A 58 4.06 16.27 -11.28
CA GLU A 58 3.61 15.64 -12.54
C GLU A 58 3.25 14.15 -12.34
N ILE A 59 4.08 13.42 -11.60
CA ILE A 59 3.82 12.01 -11.27
C ILE A 59 2.56 11.88 -10.41
N SER A 60 2.41 12.75 -9.39
CA SER A 60 1.20 12.78 -8.56
C SER A 60 -0.06 13.04 -9.39
N GLU A 61 0.01 13.91 -10.39
CA GLU A 61 -1.10 14.14 -11.32
C GLU A 61 -1.40 12.89 -12.15
N ALA A 62 -0.40 12.17 -12.65
CA ALA A 62 -0.60 10.91 -13.36
C ALA A 62 -1.31 9.86 -12.49
N PHE A 63 -0.94 9.75 -11.20
CA PHE A 63 -1.61 8.83 -10.26
C PHE A 63 -3.08 9.19 -10.02
N PHE A 64 -3.35 10.44 -9.68
CA PHE A 64 -4.63 10.82 -9.06
C PHE A 64 -5.60 11.56 -10.00
N ALA A 65 -5.10 12.21 -11.07
CA ALA A 65 -5.91 13.01 -11.97
C ALA A 65 -6.28 12.27 -13.27
N SER A 66 -5.51 11.25 -13.66
CA SER A 66 -5.71 10.46 -14.88
C SER A 66 -6.49 9.17 -14.62
N ALA A 67 -7.31 8.75 -15.59
CA ALA A 67 -7.94 7.42 -15.61
C ALA A 67 -7.02 6.34 -16.22
N GLY A 68 -5.93 6.73 -16.89
CA GLY A 68 -5.07 5.82 -17.65
C GLY A 68 -5.74 5.27 -18.93
N TYR A 69 -4.95 4.58 -19.75
CA TYR A 69 -5.39 3.96 -21.00
C TYR A 69 -4.80 2.55 -21.15
N PRO A 70 -5.59 1.55 -21.59
CA PRO A 70 -7.00 1.62 -21.99
C PRO A 70 -7.94 1.88 -20.81
N GLU A 71 -9.02 2.62 -21.03
CA GLU A 71 -9.88 3.16 -19.95
C GLU A 71 -10.42 2.12 -18.96
N LYS A 72 -10.59 0.86 -19.41
CA LYS A 72 -11.15 -0.27 -18.64
C LYS A 72 -10.13 -1.33 -18.27
N TRP A 73 -8.89 -0.91 -18.04
CA TRP A 73 -7.82 -1.83 -17.69
C TRP A 73 -8.08 -2.53 -16.35
N GLU A 74 -8.92 -1.99 -15.48
CA GLU A 74 -9.29 -2.64 -14.22
C GLU A 74 -9.99 -3.99 -14.40
N TYR A 75 -10.65 -4.24 -15.55
CA TYR A 75 -11.33 -5.51 -15.86
C TYR A 75 -10.66 -6.32 -16.96
N THR A 76 -9.76 -5.69 -17.70
CA THR A 76 -9.09 -6.33 -18.83
C THR A 76 -7.70 -6.74 -18.38
N TYR A 77 -7.25 -7.91 -18.83
CA TYR A 77 -5.90 -8.41 -18.58
C TYR A 77 -5.00 -8.22 -19.82
N PRO A 78 -4.99 -7.05 -20.51
CA PRO A 78 -4.26 -6.92 -21.76
C PRO A 78 -2.76 -6.94 -21.48
N GLY A 79 -2.00 -7.45 -22.45
CA GLY A 79 -0.55 -7.51 -22.41
C GLY A 79 0.18 -6.16 -22.49
N ALA A 80 -0.53 -5.03 -22.53
CA ALA A 80 0.07 -3.71 -22.42
C ALA A 80 -0.95 -2.66 -21.94
N LEU A 81 -0.56 -1.92 -20.90
CA LEU A 81 -1.11 -0.61 -20.57
C LEU A 81 -0.33 0.43 -21.38
N ASN A 82 -0.93 1.57 -21.74
CA ASN A 82 -0.21 2.66 -22.41
C ASN A 82 0.09 3.81 -21.45
N SER A 83 -0.83 4.07 -20.52
CA SER A 83 -0.65 5.06 -19.48
C SER A 83 -1.34 4.61 -18.20
N PHE A 84 -0.77 5.01 -17.08
CA PHE A 84 -1.30 4.70 -15.77
C PHE A 84 -2.20 5.82 -15.24
N GLY A 85 -3.14 5.46 -14.37
CA GLY A 85 -3.99 6.39 -13.65
C GLY A 85 -5.04 5.67 -12.82
N LEU A 86 -5.28 6.13 -11.60
CA LEU A 86 -6.19 5.48 -10.63
C LEU A 86 -7.60 6.03 -10.67
N ARG A 87 -7.84 7.11 -11.41
CA ARG A 87 -9.14 7.78 -11.43
C ARG A 87 -10.19 6.94 -12.16
N LYS A 88 -11.42 7.01 -11.69
CA LYS A 88 -12.59 6.47 -12.41
C LYS A 88 -12.91 7.36 -13.61
N ILE A 89 -13.28 6.76 -14.74
CA ILE A 89 -13.65 7.52 -15.95
C ILE A 89 -14.81 8.46 -15.63
N GLY A 90 -14.68 9.75 -15.97
CA GLY A 90 -15.71 10.75 -15.78
C GLY A 90 -16.05 11.11 -14.31
N SER A 91 -15.26 10.67 -13.33
CA SER A 91 -15.47 10.96 -11.90
C SER A 91 -14.17 11.41 -11.25
N THR A 92 -14.20 12.26 -10.24
CA THR A 92 -13.02 12.64 -9.42
C THR A 92 -12.61 11.58 -8.41
N ALA A 93 -13.43 10.55 -8.19
CA ALA A 93 -13.11 9.44 -7.30
C ALA A 93 -12.07 8.50 -7.92
N LEU A 94 -11.29 7.83 -7.08
CA LEU A 94 -10.42 6.76 -7.51
C LEU A 94 -11.22 5.46 -7.68
N ASP A 95 -10.75 4.63 -8.61
CA ASP A 95 -11.38 3.36 -8.95
C ASP A 95 -10.84 2.24 -8.05
N ALA A 96 -11.74 1.60 -7.31
CA ALA A 96 -11.39 0.54 -6.38
C ALA A 96 -10.88 -0.74 -7.08
N ASN A 97 -11.32 -1.02 -8.31
CA ASN A 97 -10.84 -2.17 -9.08
C ASN A 97 -9.42 -1.94 -9.61
N LYS A 98 -9.10 -0.69 -9.99
CA LYS A 98 -7.73 -0.29 -10.33
C LYS A 98 -6.80 -0.47 -9.13
N LEU A 99 -7.22 0.01 -7.96
CA LEU A 99 -6.46 -0.14 -6.72
C LEU A 99 -6.25 -1.61 -6.33
N ALA A 100 -7.27 -2.46 -6.47
CA ALA A 100 -7.16 -3.89 -6.17
C ALA A 100 -6.09 -4.62 -7.01
N ARG A 101 -5.79 -4.14 -8.23
CA ARG A 101 -4.72 -4.69 -9.08
C ARG A 101 -3.33 -4.15 -8.75
N VAL A 102 -3.28 -3.04 -8.03
CA VAL A 102 -2.05 -2.38 -7.61
C VAL A 102 -1.60 -2.94 -6.24
N VAL A 103 -2.39 -3.82 -5.64
CA VAL A 103 -2.06 -4.51 -4.39
C VAL A 103 -0.93 -5.52 -4.62
N PRO A 104 0.15 -5.46 -3.83
CA PRO A 104 1.21 -6.45 -3.86
C PRO A 104 0.65 -7.83 -3.49
N ASN A 105 0.97 -8.86 -4.27
CA ASN A 105 0.48 -10.25 -4.16
C ASN A 105 -0.97 -10.48 -4.60
N SER A 106 -1.63 -9.50 -5.21
CA SER A 106 -2.94 -9.76 -5.82
C SER A 106 -2.79 -10.72 -7.00
N LEU A 107 -3.86 -11.45 -7.30
CA LEU A 107 -3.93 -12.14 -8.58
C LEU A 107 -3.90 -11.07 -9.68
N TYR A 108 -3.04 -11.26 -10.69
CA TYR A 108 -2.84 -10.29 -11.79
C TYR A 108 -2.37 -8.89 -11.35
N GLU A 109 -1.53 -8.82 -10.31
CA GLU A 109 -0.92 -7.58 -9.84
C GLU A 109 -0.21 -6.83 -10.97
N LEU A 110 -0.27 -5.50 -10.93
CA LEU A 110 0.55 -4.64 -11.77
C LEU A 110 1.94 -4.50 -11.13
N ASN A 111 2.95 -5.02 -11.82
CA ASN A 111 4.34 -4.87 -11.43
C ASN A 111 4.70 -3.38 -11.37
N TYR A 112 5.39 -3.00 -10.30
CA TYR A 112 5.93 -1.67 -10.07
C TYR A 112 6.76 -1.14 -11.26
N GLU A 113 7.64 -1.96 -11.84
CA GLU A 113 8.42 -1.58 -13.03
C GLU A 113 7.54 -1.29 -14.24
N ALA A 114 6.45 -2.06 -14.38
CA ALA A 114 5.47 -1.81 -15.42
C ALA A 114 4.78 -0.45 -15.16
N VAL A 115 4.32 -0.18 -13.93
CA VAL A 115 3.71 1.10 -13.57
C VAL A 115 4.67 2.27 -13.78
N LYS A 116 5.94 2.11 -13.42
CA LYS A 116 7.00 3.10 -13.63
C LYS A 116 7.14 3.49 -15.10
N SER A 117 7.25 2.51 -15.99
CA SER A 117 7.35 2.76 -17.44
C SER A 117 6.12 3.47 -18.06
N LEU A 118 4.96 3.40 -17.39
CA LEU A 118 3.71 3.99 -17.83
C LEU A 118 3.48 5.41 -17.32
N ILE A 119 4.17 5.80 -16.26
CA ILE A 119 4.06 7.10 -15.60
C ILE A 119 5.18 8.01 -16.04
N SER A 120 6.40 7.47 -16.13
CA SER A 120 7.61 8.21 -16.48
C SER A 120 8.30 7.51 -17.64
N ARG A 121 8.77 8.28 -18.62
CA ARG A 121 9.68 7.79 -19.67
C ARG A 121 11.11 7.66 -19.19
N GLU A 122 11.41 8.15 -17.99
CA GLU A 122 12.74 8.16 -17.41
C GLU A 122 12.81 7.15 -16.26
N GLU A 123 13.85 6.31 -16.30
CA GLU A 123 14.04 5.14 -15.42
C GLU A 123 14.61 5.51 -14.04
N GLU A 124 14.83 6.80 -13.75
CA GLU A 124 15.58 7.27 -12.56
C GLU A 124 14.67 7.70 -11.39
N ILE A 125 13.46 7.15 -11.28
CA ILE A 125 12.51 7.53 -10.23
C ILE A 125 11.92 6.29 -9.56
N GLY A 126 12.01 6.27 -8.24
CA GLY A 126 11.26 5.37 -7.39
C GLY A 126 10.07 6.08 -6.73
N PHE A 127 9.02 5.33 -6.44
CA PHE A 127 7.77 5.78 -5.86
C PHE A 127 7.16 4.69 -4.99
N GLN A 128 6.33 5.11 -4.04
CA GLN A 128 5.51 4.19 -3.25
C GLN A 128 4.19 4.88 -2.94
N LEU A 129 3.09 4.26 -3.37
CA LEU A 129 1.75 4.70 -3.01
C LEU A 129 1.30 3.97 -1.74
N GLN A 130 0.77 4.73 -0.80
CA GLN A 130 0.06 4.23 0.35
C GLN A 130 -1.34 4.79 0.42
N LEU A 131 -2.27 3.96 0.88
CA LEU A 131 -3.65 4.33 1.10
C LEU A 131 -4.04 3.91 2.51
N ARG A 132 -4.22 4.90 3.38
CA ARG A 132 -4.48 4.70 4.81
C ARG A 132 -5.87 5.21 5.18
N SER A 133 -6.49 4.56 6.17
CA SER A 133 -7.68 5.10 6.84
C SER A 133 -7.31 6.41 7.55
N LEU A 134 -8.28 7.32 7.73
CA LEU A 134 -8.03 8.59 8.41
C LEU A 134 -7.88 8.47 9.92
N PHE A 135 -8.33 7.35 10.47
CA PHE A 135 -8.13 6.97 11.86
C PHE A 135 -7.82 5.48 11.92
N GLU A 136 -7.17 5.07 13.00
CA GLU A 136 -6.73 3.70 13.23
C GLU A 136 -7.74 2.92 14.06
N VAL A 137 -7.91 1.64 13.70
CA VAL A 137 -8.60 0.61 14.48
C VAL A 137 -7.67 -0.59 14.57
N THR A 138 -7.62 -1.20 15.75
CA THR A 138 -6.83 -2.41 16.00
C THR A 138 -7.71 -3.43 16.70
N GLY A 139 -7.79 -4.64 16.15
CA GLY A 139 -8.49 -5.78 16.71
C GLY A 139 -7.51 -6.84 17.16
N THR A 140 -7.46 -7.12 18.46
CA THR A 140 -6.71 -8.26 19.01
C THR A 140 -7.66 -9.43 19.22
N PHE A 141 -7.23 -10.61 18.76
CA PHE A 141 -7.98 -11.84 18.93
C PHE A 141 -7.16 -12.90 19.67
N THR A 142 -7.61 -13.27 20.86
CA THR A 142 -6.95 -14.30 21.67
C THR A 142 -7.84 -15.53 21.75
N MET A 143 -7.41 -16.60 21.08
CA MET A 143 -8.07 -17.89 21.13
C MET A 143 -7.64 -18.68 22.37
N ALA A 144 -8.57 -18.94 23.28
CA ALA A 144 -8.36 -19.76 24.47
C ALA A 144 -9.58 -20.64 24.78
N ILE A 145 -9.40 -21.69 25.59
CA ILE A 145 -10.47 -22.62 26.04
C ILE A 145 -10.67 -22.41 27.54
N PRO A 146 -11.92 -22.28 28.03
CA PRO A 146 -13.19 -22.43 27.32
C PRO A 146 -13.72 -21.13 26.69
N THR A 147 -12.95 -20.05 26.76
CA THR A 147 -13.41 -18.71 26.40
C THR A 147 -12.32 -17.99 25.63
N SER A 148 -12.67 -17.42 24.49
CA SER A 148 -11.81 -16.54 23.71
C SER A 148 -12.19 -15.09 23.95
N SER A 149 -11.21 -14.20 23.83
CA SER A 149 -11.39 -12.77 24.04
C SER A 149 -11.06 -11.99 22.77
N ILE A 150 -11.83 -10.93 22.57
CA ILE A 150 -11.64 -9.93 21.52
C ILE A 150 -11.45 -8.60 22.23
N SER A 151 -10.39 -7.89 21.88
CA SER A 151 -10.17 -6.50 22.30
C SER A 151 -10.03 -5.63 21.06
N VAL A 152 -10.74 -4.51 21.05
CA VAL A 152 -10.73 -3.53 19.96
C VAL A 152 -10.31 -2.19 20.55
N SER A 153 -9.37 -1.53 19.91
CA SER A 153 -8.96 -0.16 20.21
C SER A 153 -9.06 0.72 18.98
N THR A 154 -9.62 1.91 19.13
CA THR A 154 -9.66 2.94 18.09
C THR A 154 -8.91 4.19 18.56
N SER A 155 -8.25 4.85 17.62
CA SER A 155 -7.58 6.16 17.86
C SER A 155 -8.57 7.30 18.15
N GLU A 156 -9.84 7.14 17.75
CA GLU A 156 -10.95 8.05 18.07
C GLU A 156 -11.92 7.40 19.06
N THR A 157 -12.58 8.19 19.91
CA THR A 157 -13.53 7.70 20.93
C THR A 157 -14.97 7.69 20.40
N GLY A 158 -15.82 6.80 20.91
CA GLY A 158 -17.25 6.77 20.56
C GLY A 158 -17.54 6.27 19.14
N CYS A 159 -16.58 5.58 18.53
CA CYS A 159 -16.76 4.89 17.25
C CYS A 159 -17.81 3.78 17.38
N SER A 160 -18.72 3.69 16.42
CA SER A 160 -19.54 2.49 16.24
C SER A 160 -18.68 1.39 15.63
N ILE A 161 -18.78 0.17 16.14
CA ILE A 161 -17.96 -0.95 15.70
C ILE A 161 -18.82 -2.17 15.33
N TRP A 162 -18.31 -2.95 14.38
CA TRP A 162 -18.83 -4.24 13.97
C TRP A 162 -17.71 -5.26 14.04
N VAL A 163 -17.94 -6.29 14.82
CA VAL A 163 -17.00 -7.37 15.06
C VAL A 163 -17.56 -8.62 14.41
N PHE A 164 -16.73 -9.31 13.63
CA PHE A 164 -17.03 -10.60 13.04
C PHE A 164 -15.91 -11.58 13.38
N VAL A 165 -16.26 -12.79 13.81
CA VAL A 165 -15.31 -13.91 13.85
C VAL A 165 -15.76 -14.94 12.84
N ILE A 166 -14.84 -15.27 11.93
CA ILE A 166 -15.06 -16.25 10.86
C ILE A 166 -14.30 -17.52 11.22
N GLY A 167 -15.05 -18.61 11.38
CA GLY A 167 -14.53 -19.93 11.73
C GLY A 167 -13.80 -20.63 10.58
N PRO A 168 -13.23 -21.82 10.82
CA PRO A 168 -12.44 -22.56 9.84
C PRO A 168 -13.21 -22.91 8.56
N THR A 169 -14.48 -23.26 8.71
CA THR A 169 -15.43 -23.57 7.64
C THR A 169 -15.98 -22.32 6.94
N ASN A 170 -15.39 -21.14 7.19
CA ASN A 170 -15.78 -19.86 6.62
C ASN A 170 -17.18 -19.36 7.03
N GLU A 171 -17.79 -19.97 8.05
CA GLU A 171 -19.01 -19.48 8.68
C GLU A 171 -18.72 -18.32 9.66
N VAL A 172 -19.64 -17.36 9.78
CA VAL A 172 -19.57 -16.33 10.82
C VAL A 172 -20.05 -16.94 12.13
N ILE A 173 -19.12 -17.24 13.03
CA ILE A 173 -19.40 -17.90 14.32
C ILE A 173 -19.74 -16.90 15.44
N PHE A 174 -19.32 -15.65 15.28
CA PHE A 174 -19.61 -14.59 16.23
C PHE A 174 -19.78 -13.27 15.48
N THR A 175 -20.80 -12.51 15.86
CA THR A 175 -21.00 -11.15 15.37
C THR A 175 -21.48 -10.27 16.50
N GLN A 176 -20.95 -9.05 16.57
CA GLN A 176 -21.41 -8.05 17.52
C GLN A 176 -21.31 -6.66 16.94
N ARG A 177 -22.34 -5.86 17.19
CA ARG A 177 -22.33 -4.42 16.97
C ARG A 177 -22.31 -3.73 18.33
N ALA A 178 -21.38 -2.79 18.50
CA ALA A 178 -21.22 -2.05 19.74
C ALA A 178 -20.72 -0.63 19.46
N ALA A 179 -20.52 0.15 20.53
CA ALA A 179 -19.77 1.39 20.49
C ALA A 179 -18.53 1.24 21.38
N THR A 180 -17.44 1.90 20.99
CA THR A 180 -16.26 2.02 21.85
C THR A 180 -16.56 2.91 23.05
N ASN A 181 -15.85 2.67 24.15
CA ASN A 181 -15.95 3.46 25.36
C ASN A 181 -15.29 4.85 25.20
N SER A 182 -15.29 5.64 26.26
CA SER A 182 -14.67 6.99 26.28
C SER A 182 -13.16 7.00 26.07
N SER A 183 -12.50 5.83 26.10
CA SER A 183 -11.07 5.66 25.81
C SER A 183 -10.82 5.02 24.44
N GLY A 184 -11.85 4.84 23.61
CA GLY A 184 -11.73 4.19 22.30
C GLY A 184 -11.62 2.65 22.38
N GLY A 185 -11.84 2.05 23.56
CA GLY A 185 -11.72 0.61 23.77
C GLY A 185 -13.06 -0.12 23.70
N PHE A 186 -13.01 -1.40 23.35
CA PHE A 186 -14.11 -2.35 23.45
C PHE A 186 -13.57 -3.75 23.70
N GLU A 187 -14.16 -4.48 24.64
CA GLU A 187 -13.77 -5.86 24.93
C GLU A 187 -15.00 -6.75 25.01
N VAL A 188 -14.88 -7.96 24.46
CA VAL A 188 -15.89 -9.00 24.61
C VAL A 188 -15.23 -10.37 24.68
N SER A 189 -15.87 -11.28 25.38
CA SER A 189 -15.49 -12.68 25.40
C SER A 189 -16.66 -13.55 24.96
N PHE A 190 -16.36 -14.67 24.33
CA PHE A 190 -17.37 -15.64 23.90
C PHE A 190 -16.88 -17.08 24.11
N ALA A 191 -17.84 -17.99 24.29
CA ALA A 191 -17.54 -19.39 24.59
C ALA A 191 -16.97 -20.12 23.36
N THR A 192 -15.95 -20.93 23.58
CA THR A 192 -15.18 -21.62 22.52
C THR A 192 -14.98 -23.10 22.77
N SER A 193 -15.62 -23.65 23.80
CA SER A 193 -15.47 -25.05 24.23
C SER A 193 -15.77 -26.09 23.15
N THR A 194 -16.55 -25.73 22.12
CA THR A 194 -16.95 -26.62 21.02
C THR A 194 -16.40 -26.21 19.66
N LEU A 195 -15.52 -25.21 19.59
CA LEU A 195 -14.98 -24.75 18.32
C LEU A 195 -13.99 -25.79 17.75
N PRO A 196 -14.01 -26.06 16.43
CA PRO A 196 -13.10 -27.00 15.79
C PRO A 196 -11.63 -26.52 15.79
N ASN A 197 -10.72 -27.35 15.29
CA ASN A 197 -9.39 -26.89 14.89
C ASN A 197 -9.50 -26.19 13.54
N GLY A 198 -8.70 -25.14 13.32
CA GLY A 198 -8.51 -24.50 12.02
C GLY A 198 -8.14 -23.02 12.13
N TYR A 199 -8.28 -22.32 11.01
CA TYR A 199 -8.05 -20.88 10.91
C TYR A 199 -9.27 -20.08 11.35
N TYR A 200 -9.05 -19.11 12.22
CA TYR A 200 -10.03 -18.14 12.63
C TYR A 200 -9.59 -16.75 12.20
N THR A 201 -10.55 -15.94 11.77
CA THR A 201 -10.29 -14.54 11.41
C THR A 201 -11.24 -13.64 12.18
N LEU A 202 -10.68 -12.73 12.98
CA LEU A 202 -11.38 -11.56 13.49
C LEU A 202 -11.37 -10.49 12.41
N VAL A 203 -12.53 -9.89 12.14
CA VAL A 203 -12.67 -8.69 11.32
C VAL A 203 -13.37 -7.63 12.13
N VAL A 204 -12.81 -6.43 12.14
CA VAL A 204 -13.36 -5.27 12.86
C VAL A 204 -13.55 -4.12 11.90
N PHE A 205 -14.77 -3.62 11.80
CA PHE A 205 -15.05 -2.34 11.17
C PHE A 205 -15.32 -1.29 12.25
N ALA A 206 -14.79 -0.10 12.10
CA ALA A 206 -15.09 1.05 12.94
C ALA A 206 -15.61 2.20 12.08
N LYS A 207 -16.62 2.92 12.58
CA LYS A 207 -17.16 4.13 11.98
C LYS A 207 -17.16 5.25 13.01
N ASN A 208 -16.50 6.35 12.69
CA ASN A 208 -16.50 7.52 13.56
C ASN A 208 -17.78 8.37 13.40
N SER A 209 -17.90 9.42 14.21
CA SER A 209 -19.05 10.33 14.22
C SER A 209 -19.25 11.08 12.90
N LYS A 210 -18.18 11.27 12.12
CA LYS A 210 -18.20 11.90 10.78
C LYS A 210 -18.55 10.90 9.67
N GLY A 211 -18.70 9.63 10.00
CA GLY A 211 -19.04 8.56 9.08
C GLY A 211 -17.88 8.00 8.26
N ILE A 212 -16.64 8.30 8.66
CA ILE A 212 -15.42 7.71 8.08
C ILE A 212 -15.25 6.29 8.61
N PHE A 213 -14.80 5.38 7.75
CA PHE A 213 -14.58 3.99 8.06
C PHE A 213 -13.09 3.66 8.23
N ALA A 214 -12.81 2.82 9.22
CA ALA A 214 -11.56 2.08 9.33
C ALA A 214 -11.87 0.59 9.47
N VAL A 215 -10.95 -0.25 9.03
CA VAL A 215 -11.09 -1.71 9.13
C VAL A 215 -9.75 -2.32 9.52
N ASP A 216 -9.82 -3.36 10.34
CA ASP A 216 -8.68 -4.18 10.72
C ASP A 216 -9.10 -5.65 10.78
N TYR A 217 -8.12 -6.54 10.73
CA TYR A 217 -8.34 -7.97 10.89
C TYR A 217 -7.17 -8.61 11.65
N ALA A 218 -7.48 -9.67 12.39
CA ALA A 218 -6.49 -10.51 13.04
C ALA A 218 -6.78 -11.98 12.75
N GLN A 219 -5.74 -12.79 12.67
CA GLN A 219 -5.86 -14.23 12.45
C GLN A 219 -5.35 -14.98 13.67
N ALA A 220 -6.05 -16.05 14.03
CA ALA A 220 -5.61 -17.01 15.03
C ALA A 220 -5.75 -18.42 14.46
N VAL A 221 -4.76 -19.28 14.75
CA VAL A 221 -4.71 -20.64 14.23
C VAL A 221 -4.77 -21.64 15.37
N ARG A 222 -5.58 -22.67 15.19
CA ARG A 222 -5.61 -23.84 16.05
C ARG A 222 -5.38 -25.09 15.21
N GLY A 223 -4.21 -25.72 15.34
CA GLY A 223 -3.87 -26.93 14.58
C GLY A 223 -2.82 -26.69 13.50
N THR A 224 -2.78 -27.57 12.50
CA THR A 224 -1.76 -27.56 11.43
C THR A 224 -2.15 -26.63 10.29
N TYR A 225 -1.19 -25.84 9.83
CA TYR A 225 -1.31 -25.01 8.65
C TYR A 225 -0.44 -25.50 7.51
N VAL A 226 -0.87 -25.18 6.30
CA VAL A 226 -0.11 -25.41 5.08
C VAL A 226 -0.05 -24.13 4.27
N ASP A 227 1.06 -23.92 3.58
CA ASP A 227 1.16 -22.85 2.60
C ASP A 227 0.69 -23.38 1.24
N LEU A 228 -0.52 -22.99 0.85
CA LEU A 228 -1.08 -23.28 -0.48
C LEU A 228 -0.88 -22.10 -1.44
N ALA A 229 -0.03 -21.12 -1.10
CA ALA A 229 0.23 -19.92 -1.90
C ALA A 229 -1.05 -19.25 -2.40
N LEU A 230 -2.04 -19.09 -1.51
CA LEU A 230 -3.35 -18.52 -1.85
C LEU A 230 -3.19 -17.07 -2.34
N LYS A 231 -3.66 -16.81 -3.55
CA LYS A 231 -3.78 -15.45 -4.10
C LYS A 231 -5.23 -15.17 -4.44
N MET A 232 -5.59 -13.90 -4.37
CA MET A 232 -6.91 -13.45 -4.79
C MET A 232 -6.87 -12.07 -5.45
N LEU A 233 -7.89 -11.80 -6.26
CA LEU A 233 -8.22 -10.47 -6.76
C LEU A 233 -9.72 -10.24 -6.51
N ILE A 234 -10.04 -9.09 -5.90
CA ILE A 234 -11.41 -8.69 -5.60
C ILE A 234 -11.77 -7.54 -6.52
N GLN A 235 -12.81 -7.72 -7.33
CA GLN A 235 -13.32 -6.71 -8.25
C GLN A 235 -14.83 -6.59 -8.11
N GLU A 236 -15.39 -5.40 -8.29
CA GLU A 236 -16.82 -5.27 -8.57
C GLU A 236 -17.16 -5.90 -9.92
N ASP A 237 -18.34 -6.50 -10.04
CA ASP A 237 -18.85 -6.92 -11.34
C ASP A 237 -19.28 -5.69 -12.16
N LYS A 238 -18.64 -5.48 -13.31
CA LYS A 238 -18.99 -4.41 -14.25
C LYS A 238 -20.45 -4.43 -14.71
N ASN A 239 -21.11 -5.59 -14.65
CA ASN A 239 -22.48 -5.80 -15.13
C ASN A 239 -23.49 -5.92 -13.99
N SER A 240 -23.07 -5.92 -12.73
CA SER A 240 -23.95 -6.14 -11.58
C SER A 240 -23.60 -5.22 -10.41
N ASN A 241 -24.51 -4.28 -10.14
CA ASN A 241 -24.39 -3.44 -8.95
C ASN A 241 -24.52 -4.31 -7.69
N GLY A 242 -23.51 -4.25 -6.82
CA GLY A 242 -23.55 -4.94 -5.53
C GLY A 242 -23.10 -6.40 -5.59
N ARG A 243 -22.33 -6.79 -6.61
CA ARG A 243 -21.62 -8.07 -6.62
C ARG A 243 -20.12 -7.87 -6.77
N ALA A 244 -19.36 -8.69 -6.06
CA ALA A 244 -17.94 -8.87 -6.26
C ALA A 244 -17.66 -10.15 -7.05
N ILE A 245 -16.74 -10.03 -7.99
CA ILE A 245 -16.02 -11.14 -8.61
C ILE A 245 -14.74 -11.32 -7.78
N ILE A 246 -14.63 -12.45 -7.09
CA ILE A 246 -13.40 -12.84 -6.40
C ILE A 246 -12.76 -13.93 -7.21
N GLN A 247 -11.64 -13.60 -7.82
CA GLN A 247 -10.80 -14.58 -8.48
C GLN A 247 -9.81 -15.12 -7.46
N ALA A 248 -9.63 -16.42 -7.45
CA ALA A 248 -8.75 -17.10 -6.51
C ALA A 248 -7.82 -18.04 -7.26
N SER A 249 -6.57 -18.13 -6.79
CA SER A 249 -5.65 -19.18 -7.21
C SER A 249 -4.99 -19.84 -6.00
N HIS A 250 -4.71 -21.12 -6.10
CA HIS A 250 -3.94 -21.85 -5.09
C HIS A 250 -2.91 -22.77 -5.75
N ASN A 251 -1.93 -23.21 -4.98
CA ASN A 251 -0.99 -24.25 -5.36
C ASN A 251 -1.30 -25.54 -4.60
N GLY A 252 -1.05 -26.69 -5.23
CA GLY A 252 -1.27 -28.01 -4.61
C GLY A 252 -2.72 -28.46 -4.59
N SER A 253 -2.98 -29.54 -3.85
CA SER A 253 -4.26 -30.26 -3.84
C SER A 253 -5.19 -29.75 -2.74
N ALA A 254 -5.97 -28.71 -3.05
CA ALA A 254 -7.08 -28.28 -2.19
C ALA A 254 -8.26 -29.24 -2.36
N THR A 255 -8.84 -29.67 -1.24
CA THR A 255 -10.07 -30.47 -1.16
C THR A 255 -11.31 -29.58 -1.18
N SER A 256 -11.19 -28.36 -0.66
CA SER A 256 -12.22 -27.33 -0.71
C SER A 256 -11.57 -25.97 -0.92
N LEU A 257 -12.29 -25.06 -1.59
CA LEU A 257 -11.97 -23.64 -1.61
C LEU A 257 -13.23 -22.85 -1.30
N SER A 258 -13.16 -21.94 -0.35
CA SER A 258 -14.30 -21.14 0.06
C SER A 258 -13.93 -19.66 0.16
N ALA A 259 -14.85 -18.81 -0.27
CA ALA A 259 -14.73 -17.38 -0.16
C ALA A 259 -15.90 -16.84 0.67
N THR A 260 -15.61 -15.92 1.58
CA THR A 260 -16.61 -15.23 2.42
C THR A 260 -16.36 -13.74 2.38
N ILE A 261 -17.40 -12.97 2.09
CA ILE A 261 -17.37 -11.51 2.22
C ILE A 261 -18.13 -11.14 3.49
N VAL A 262 -17.56 -10.25 4.30
CA VAL A 262 -18.22 -9.58 5.42
C VAL A 262 -18.19 -8.08 5.23
N TYR A 263 -19.26 -7.40 5.65
CA TYR A 263 -19.36 -5.95 5.59
C TYR A 263 -20.33 -5.42 6.66
N PRO A 264 -20.13 -4.18 7.15
CA PRO A 264 -20.83 -3.68 8.33
C PRO A 264 -22.31 -3.30 8.13
N TYR A 265 -22.86 -3.33 6.90
CA TYR A 265 -24.27 -2.95 6.61
C TYR A 265 -24.87 -3.53 5.32
N LEU A 266 -26.18 -3.78 5.31
CA LEU A 266 -26.99 -3.81 4.08
C LEU A 266 -27.81 -2.52 3.92
N ILE A 267 -27.96 -2.07 2.67
CA ILE A 267 -29.09 -1.23 2.26
C ILE A 267 -30.36 -2.05 2.48
N GLY A 268 -31.32 -1.57 3.27
CA GLY A 268 -32.65 -2.21 3.41
C GLY A 268 -33.01 -2.82 4.77
N GLY A 269 -32.23 -2.60 5.83
CA GLY A 269 -32.70 -2.81 7.21
C GLY A 269 -32.41 -4.16 7.87
N GLU A 270 -31.58 -5.02 7.28
CA GLU A 270 -31.04 -6.20 7.97
C GLU A 270 -29.67 -5.94 8.62
N ALA A 271 -29.44 -6.58 9.76
CA ALA A 271 -28.53 -6.09 10.80
C ALA A 271 -27.03 -6.31 10.56
N ASN A 272 -26.63 -7.21 9.67
CA ASN A 272 -25.27 -7.53 9.25
C ASN A 272 -25.39 -8.51 8.08
N ALA A 273 -24.51 -8.46 7.07
CA ALA A 273 -24.55 -9.50 6.04
C ALA A 273 -23.16 -10.01 5.69
N ASN A 274 -23.07 -11.33 5.73
CA ASN A 274 -22.03 -12.09 5.07
C ASN A 274 -22.63 -12.77 3.84
N ASP A 275 -21.78 -13.03 2.85
CA ASP A 275 -22.11 -13.93 1.76
C ASP A 275 -20.93 -14.88 1.58
N SER A 276 -21.21 -16.17 1.39
CA SER A 276 -20.19 -17.20 1.38
C SER A 276 -20.51 -18.26 0.34
N LYS A 277 -19.48 -18.74 -0.34
CA LYS A 277 -19.60 -19.86 -1.28
C LYS A 277 -18.41 -20.79 -1.13
N THR A 278 -18.70 -22.09 -1.20
CA THR A 278 -17.71 -23.16 -1.14
C THR A 278 -17.75 -23.98 -2.42
N ILE A 279 -16.57 -24.32 -2.92
CA ILE A 279 -16.36 -25.22 -4.06
C ILE A 279 -15.65 -26.45 -3.52
N ALA A 280 -16.27 -27.61 -3.70
CA ALA A 280 -15.64 -28.90 -3.43
C ALA A 280 -14.79 -29.30 -4.63
N SER A 281 -13.60 -29.85 -4.38
CA SER A 281 -12.63 -30.23 -5.42
C SER A 281 -12.32 -29.08 -6.40
N PRO A 282 -11.85 -27.92 -5.91
CA PRO A 282 -11.57 -26.74 -6.73
C PRO A 282 -10.49 -27.02 -7.79
N ALA A 283 -10.63 -26.38 -8.95
CA ALA A 283 -9.52 -26.22 -9.87
C ALA A 283 -8.49 -25.23 -9.31
N GLN A 284 -7.28 -25.22 -9.89
CA GLN A 284 -6.20 -24.34 -9.44
C GLN A 284 -6.60 -22.84 -9.44
N ASN A 285 -7.46 -22.45 -10.38
CA ASN A 285 -8.02 -21.11 -10.49
C ASN A 285 -9.54 -21.18 -10.43
N GLU A 286 -10.15 -20.37 -9.58
CA GLU A 286 -11.59 -20.36 -9.34
C GLU A 286 -12.15 -18.94 -9.31
N ILE A 287 -13.46 -18.83 -9.53
CA ILE A 287 -14.19 -17.56 -9.49
C ILE A 287 -15.40 -17.68 -8.56
N PHE A 288 -15.48 -16.79 -7.59
CA PHE A 288 -16.63 -16.62 -6.71
C PHE A 288 -17.38 -15.33 -7.07
N ASN A 289 -18.70 -15.42 -7.14
CA ASN A 289 -19.58 -14.28 -7.36
C ASN A 289 -20.41 -14.06 -6.09
N LEU A 290 -19.97 -13.15 -5.23
CA LEU A 290 -20.57 -12.90 -3.93
C LEU A 290 -21.18 -11.50 -3.87
N ARG A 291 -22.15 -11.30 -2.98
CA ARG A 291 -22.73 -9.98 -2.71
C ARG A 291 -21.70 -9.08 -2.07
N LEU A 292 -21.65 -7.83 -2.52
CA LEU A 292 -20.79 -6.78 -2.03
C LEU A 292 -21.64 -5.53 -1.81
N VAL A 293 -21.38 -4.76 -0.76
CA VAL A 293 -21.98 -3.43 -0.63
C VAL A 293 -21.57 -2.58 -1.81
N THR A 294 -22.46 -1.79 -2.41
CA THR A 294 -22.15 -0.88 -3.52
C THR A 294 -21.28 0.31 -3.09
N ASN A 295 -21.39 0.68 -1.82
CA ASN A 295 -20.66 1.78 -1.20
C ASN A 295 -20.08 1.29 0.12
N GLY A 296 -18.85 1.70 0.44
CA GLY A 296 -18.18 1.29 1.67
C GLY A 296 -17.07 0.26 1.47
N THR A 297 -16.62 -0.25 2.61
CA THR A 297 -15.56 -1.25 2.72
C THR A 297 -16.13 -2.63 3.00
N SER A 298 -15.45 -3.66 2.52
CA SER A 298 -15.74 -5.07 2.77
C SER A 298 -14.44 -5.81 3.00
N VAL A 299 -14.53 -6.94 3.71
CA VAL A 299 -13.42 -7.86 3.89
C VAL A 299 -13.79 -9.18 3.27
N VAL A 300 -12.89 -9.70 2.44
CA VAL A 300 -13.01 -10.99 1.78
C VAL A 300 -12.00 -11.94 2.41
N ILE A 301 -12.47 -13.11 2.78
CA ILE A 301 -11.66 -14.18 3.35
C ILE A 301 -11.71 -15.35 2.39
N LEU A 302 -10.54 -15.76 1.91
CA LEU A 302 -10.37 -16.93 1.07
C LEU A 302 -9.70 -18.02 1.90
N SER A 303 -10.35 -19.18 2.00
CA SER A 303 -9.86 -20.34 2.74
C SER A 303 -9.79 -21.56 1.84
N ALA A 304 -8.72 -22.34 1.95
CA ALA A 304 -8.57 -23.61 1.27
C ALA A 304 -8.26 -24.71 2.29
N ASP A 305 -8.98 -25.81 2.21
CA ASP A 305 -8.71 -27.01 3.02
C ASP A 305 -7.98 -28.05 2.17
N SER A 306 -7.02 -28.74 2.78
CA SER A 306 -6.33 -29.88 2.18
C SER A 306 -6.24 -31.02 3.20
N LEU A 307 -5.84 -32.21 2.73
CA LEU A 307 -5.57 -33.35 3.62
C LEU A 307 -4.43 -33.08 4.62
N LEU A 308 -3.58 -32.09 4.35
CA LEU A 308 -2.39 -31.77 5.15
C LEU A 308 -2.63 -30.61 6.13
N GLY A 309 -3.74 -29.88 5.98
CA GLY A 309 -4.06 -28.70 6.77
C GLY A 309 -4.86 -27.68 5.96
N ALA A 310 -5.06 -26.50 6.55
CA ALA A 310 -5.76 -25.39 5.89
C ALA A 310 -4.81 -24.22 5.59
N ALA A 311 -5.18 -23.41 4.60
CA ALA A 311 -4.57 -22.13 4.28
C ALA A 311 -5.64 -21.03 4.24
N ARG A 312 -5.28 -19.80 4.60
CA ARG A 312 -6.20 -18.66 4.57
C ARG A 312 -5.49 -17.38 4.18
N THR A 313 -6.15 -16.58 3.35
CA THR A 313 -5.74 -15.21 3.02
C THR A 313 -6.92 -14.24 3.18
N VAL A 314 -6.63 -12.98 3.50
CA VAL A 314 -7.62 -11.95 3.82
C VAL A 314 -7.35 -10.72 2.96
N GLY A 315 -8.40 -10.14 2.39
CA GLY A 315 -8.33 -9.02 1.48
C GLY A 315 -9.37 -7.99 1.86
N ILE A 316 -8.99 -6.71 1.81
CA ILE A 316 -9.87 -5.59 2.08
C ILE A 316 -10.23 -4.96 0.73
N TYR A 317 -11.50 -4.61 0.55
CA TYR A 317 -11.99 -3.92 -0.64
C TYR A 317 -12.83 -2.70 -0.25
N PRO A 318 -12.51 -1.47 -0.69
CA PRO A 318 -11.33 -1.10 -1.47
C PRO A 318 -10.03 -1.41 -0.74
N ALA A 319 -8.99 -1.77 -1.50
CA ALA A 319 -7.71 -2.15 -0.92
C ALA A 319 -7.04 -1.00 -0.18
N GLN A 320 -6.68 -1.23 1.08
CA GLN A 320 -5.76 -0.36 1.80
C GLN A 320 -4.34 -0.74 1.38
N LEU A 321 -3.61 0.21 0.81
CA LEU A 321 -2.23 0.02 0.39
C LEU A 321 -1.33 0.41 1.56
N ASN A 322 -1.18 -0.49 2.52
CA ASN A 322 -0.30 -0.31 3.67
C ASN A 322 0.99 -1.15 3.56
N GLN A 323 1.07 -2.05 2.58
CA GLN A 323 2.24 -2.87 2.26
C GLN A 323 3.06 -2.26 1.11
N LYS A 324 4.36 -2.54 1.05
CA LYS A 324 5.21 -2.14 -0.08
C LYS A 324 4.86 -2.97 -1.32
N PHE A 325 4.94 -2.36 -2.50
CA PHE A 325 5.12 -3.12 -3.75
C PHE A 325 6.34 -4.04 -3.62
N GLY A 326 6.08 -5.35 -3.55
CA GLY A 326 7.13 -6.38 -3.52
C GLY A 326 7.74 -6.76 -2.15
N SER A 327 7.26 -6.25 -1.01
CA SER A 327 7.67 -6.81 0.30
C SER A 327 6.65 -6.58 1.43
N PHE A 328 6.55 -7.56 2.33
CA PHE A 328 5.77 -7.47 3.57
C PHE A 328 6.43 -6.50 4.57
N GLY A 329 5.67 -5.55 5.12
CA GLY A 329 6.10 -4.70 6.24
C GLY A 329 6.06 -3.19 5.98
N GLU A 330 6.36 -2.42 7.05
CA GLU A 330 6.40 -0.96 7.09
C GLU A 330 7.30 -0.33 6.00
N VAL A 331 7.09 0.97 5.79
CA VAL A 331 7.78 1.80 4.79
C VAL A 331 9.30 1.69 4.93
N GLN A 332 9.95 0.87 4.11
CA GLN A 332 11.39 0.94 3.94
C GLN A 332 11.68 1.96 2.83
N LEU A 333 11.59 3.24 3.19
CA LEU A 333 12.12 4.32 2.36
C LEU A 333 13.65 4.17 2.26
N PRO A 334 14.26 4.54 1.12
CA PRO A 334 15.70 4.53 1.00
C PRO A 334 16.35 5.45 2.05
N GLU A 335 17.24 4.88 2.88
CA GLU A 335 17.84 5.57 4.05
C GLU A 335 18.77 6.75 3.68
N ASN A 336 19.16 6.89 2.41
CA ASN A 336 20.13 7.91 1.96
C ASN A 336 19.68 8.67 0.70
N LYS A 337 18.38 8.74 0.43
CA LYS A 337 17.85 9.45 -0.74
C LYS A 337 16.89 10.54 -0.31
N GLN A 338 16.86 11.64 -1.06
CA GLN A 338 15.83 12.66 -0.90
C GLN A 338 14.48 12.05 -1.28
N VAL A 339 13.52 12.12 -0.36
CA VAL A 339 12.16 11.61 -0.56
C VAL A 339 11.19 12.80 -0.55
N VAL A 340 10.51 13.02 -1.67
CA VAL A 340 9.37 13.93 -1.75
C VAL A 340 8.11 13.16 -1.36
N THR A 341 7.31 13.76 -0.47
CA THR A 341 6.06 13.16 0.01
C THR A 341 4.89 14.01 -0.44
N VAL A 342 3.96 13.41 -1.19
CA VAL A 342 2.73 14.06 -1.64
C VAL A 342 1.53 13.42 -0.96
N GLU A 343 0.80 14.20 -0.17
CA GLU A 343 -0.39 13.74 0.56
C GLU A 343 -1.67 14.29 -0.07
N LYS A 344 -2.67 13.43 -0.30
CA LYS A 344 -3.99 13.81 -0.81
C LYS A 344 -5.10 13.07 -0.07
N LEU A 345 -6.21 13.76 0.16
CA LEU A 345 -7.46 13.12 0.56
C LEU A 345 -8.18 12.63 -0.69
N VAL A 346 -8.54 11.35 -0.71
CA VAL A 346 -9.15 10.72 -1.88
C VAL A 346 -10.43 9.99 -1.47
N ILE A 347 -11.39 9.95 -2.39
CA ILE A 347 -12.65 9.24 -2.21
C ILE A 347 -12.62 7.97 -3.07
N ILE A 348 -12.90 6.84 -2.44
CA ILE A 348 -13.05 5.53 -3.09
C ILE A 348 -14.29 4.86 -2.53
N ARG A 349 -15.29 4.57 -3.38
CA ARG A 349 -16.58 3.96 -2.97
C ARG A 349 -17.20 4.62 -1.74
N GLU A 350 -17.27 5.95 -1.76
CA GLU A 350 -17.79 6.80 -0.67
C GLU A 350 -17.01 6.72 0.67
N CYS A 351 -15.89 6.02 0.70
CA CYS A 351 -14.95 6.06 1.81
C CYS A 351 -13.86 7.09 1.54
N ILE A 352 -13.46 7.81 2.59
CA ILE A 352 -12.39 8.81 2.53
C ILE A 352 -11.11 8.17 3.06
N PHE A 353 -10.04 8.29 2.28
CA PHE A 353 -8.73 7.78 2.63
C PHE A 353 -7.67 8.89 2.53
N LYS A 354 -6.59 8.73 3.28
CA LYS A 354 -5.35 9.50 3.07
C LYS A 354 -4.47 8.72 2.12
N ALA A 355 -4.28 9.24 0.92
CA ALA A 355 -3.28 8.75 -0.03
C ALA A 355 -1.95 9.47 0.23
N VAL A 356 -0.87 8.71 0.39
CA VAL A 356 0.49 9.22 0.57
C VAL A 356 1.36 8.62 -0.52
N LEU A 357 1.89 9.47 -1.39
CA LEU A 357 2.80 9.09 -2.46
C LEU A 357 4.21 9.55 -2.08
N TYR A 358 5.11 8.60 -1.85
CA TYR A 358 6.53 8.84 -1.66
C TYR A 358 7.23 8.74 -3.01
N LEU A 359 8.18 9.63 -3.29
CA LEU A 359 8.93 9.71 -4.54
C LEU A 359 10.41 9.95 -4.21
N TRP A 360 11.32 9.22 -4.86
CA TRP A 360 12.78 9.39 -4.68
C TRP A 360 13.51 9.22 -6.01
N SER A 361 14.71 9.79 -6.12
CA SER A 361 15.57 9.59 -7.29
C SER A 361 16.27 8.22 -7.24
N GLU A 362 16.23 7.49 -8.34
CA GLU A 362 17.00 6.27 -8.60
C GLU A 362 18.25 6.61 -9.41
N SER A 363 19.17 7.36 -8.78
CA SER A 363 20.56 7.49 -9.24
C SER A 363 21.31 6.16 -9.20
#